data_AF-A0AA46PZC5-F1
#
_entry.id   AF-A0AA46PZC5-F1
#
_cell.length_a   1.000
_cell.length_b   1.000
_cell.length_c   1.000
_cell.angle_alpha   90.00
_cell.angle_beta   90.00
_cell.angle_gamma   90.00
#
_symmetry.space_group_name_H-M   'P 1'
#
loop_
_entity.id
_entity.type
_entity.pdbx_description
1 polymer ?
#
loop_
_entity_poly.entity_id
_entity_poly.type
_entity_poly.pdbx_seq_one_letter_code
_entity_poly.pdbx_strand_id
1 'polypeptide(L)'
;MGLNVSGFKKITPVNGFDSTNKDNAMQNNYAWSVAEFGEYLYVGTGRNIVYSVLSSGAIFGDIEVPEELTPKNPDFSGEIWRYRKDGCGEWERVFKEPSLGIVGFRFMISYKSPSGEEALYAGCATFSPNLLVLKYTDDEGWRPLPSLLQGGSTRTMVVHNNKLYLAALPGNELQVSNTLLYVSEDPEQNGWEQIDLSGDPEKNPQGNGIIMSSFNNRLYIGTALPEGFQLWRSEDENPVADRWVKVVDKGAGDARNEVPLSLEIYKGYLYLGTAVYFGIFSLDPNDRLVTPKGFDLIRINKNDQWELVIGSKPVEQSNPETGTRGTAISGIPSGFSNIANGYCWQLKEYNGWLYLGTWDWTDLIPPLLPEVLKSLWSENPLLRSLPIECISDLFFALISSATRLTFGFSLWKSPDGIHWFPVTINGLGNPKNYGCRNLFVSEKGNLYLGTANPFEG
;
A
#
# COMPACT_ATOMS: atom_id res chain seq x y z
N MET A 1 19.38 15.76 13.98
CA MET A 1 17.97 16.22 13.83
C MET A 1 17.35 15.45 12.67
N GLY A 2 16.16 14.87 12.82
CA GLY A 2 15.49 14.18 11.71
C GLY A 2 15.08 15.16 10.60
N LEU A 3 14.74 14.66 9.41
CA LEU A 3 14.38 15.45 8.22
C LEU A 3 13.18 16.37 8.49
N ASN A 4 13.22 17.58 7.94
CA ASN A 4 12.10 18.54 7.85
C ASN A 4 11.72 18.71 6.37
N VAL A 5 10.61 19.41 6.08
CA VAL A 5 10.17 19.68 4.68
C VAL A 5 11.29 20.24 3.81
N SER A 6 12.09 21.17 4.32
CA SER A 6 13.20 21.80 3.59
C SER A 6 14.32 20.82 3.18
N GLY A 7 14.34 19.60 3.73
CA GLY A 7 15.25 18.54 3.32
C GLY A 7 14.81 17.79 2.06
N PHE A 8 13.58 17.99 1.59
CA PHE A 8 13.08 17.39 0.35
C PHE A 8 13.26 18.34 -0.84
N LYS A 9 13.67 17.77 -1.96
CA LYS A 9 13.75 18.43 -3.26
C LYS A 9 12.97 17.61 -4.27
N LYS A 10 12.06 18.25 -5.02
CA LYS A 10 11.37 17.60 -6.14
C LYS A 10 12.39 17.28 -7.24
N ILE A 11 12.42 16.03 -7.67
CA ILE A 11 13.32 15.53 -8.72
C ILE A 11 12.59 15.16 -10.01
N THR A 12 11.25 15.18 -10.02
CA THR A 12 10.46 14.98 -11.23
C THR A 12 10.17 16.33 -11.92
N PRO A 13 10.31 16.42 -13.26
CA PRO A 13 10.03 17.66 -14.00
C PRO A 13 8.53 17.99 -14.01
N VAL A 14 7.69 16.96 -14.02
CA VAL A 14 6.24 17.02 -13.96
C VAL A 14 5.70 15.93 -13.04
N ASN A 15 4.46 16.07 -12.58
CA ASN A 15 3.72 14.99 -11.92
C ASN A 15 3.56 13.84 -12.93
N GLY A 16 3.81 12.59 -12.50
CA GLY A 16 3.74 11.42 -13.38
C GLY A 16 4.88 11.21 -14.41
N PHE A 17 6.05 11.84 -14.21
CA PHE A 17 7.32 11.63 -14.95
C PHE A 17 7.41 12.14 -16.39
N ASP A 18 6.39 11.94 -17.23
CA ASP A 18 6.47 12.20 -18.68
C ASP A 18 6.38 13.69 -19.04
N SER A 19 7.54 14.35 -19.19
CA SER A 19 7.62 15.76 -19.56
C SER A 19 7.20 16.05 -21.01
N THR A 20 7.08 15.02 -21.86
CA THR A 20 6.77 15.16 -23.28
C THR A 20 5.28 15.01 -23.58
N ASN A 21 4.56 14.27 -22.74
CA ASN A 21 3.12 14.03 -22.86
C ASN A 21 2.42 14.15 -21.50
N LYS A 22 1.77 15.29 -21.26
CA LYS A 22 1.04 15.58 -20.01
C LYS A 22 -0.12 14.61 -19.75
N ASP A 23 -0.81 14.16 -20.79
CA ASP A 23 -1.91 13.19 -20.64
C ASP A 23 -1.36 11.83 -20.22
N ASN A 24 -0.21 11.40 -20.75
CA ASN A 24 0.46 10.19 -20.28
C ASN A 24 0.98 10.35 -18.84
N ALA A 25 1.56 11.51 -18.52
CA ALA A 25 2.09 11.80 -17.19
C ALA A 25 0.99 11.70 -16.14
N MET A 26 -0.15 12.37 -16.36
CA MET A 26 -1.29 12.34 -15.45
C MET A 26 -1.73 10.92 -15.10
N GLN A 27 -1.65 9.99 -16.06
CA GLN A 27 -2.10 8.61 -15.87
C GLN A 27 -1.16 7.77 -14.98
N ASN A 28 0.08 8.18 -14.76
CA ASN A 28 1.02 7.55 -13.84
C ASN A 28 0.73 7.90 -12.37
N ASN A 29 -0.53 7.77 -11.95
CA ASN A 29 -1.09 8.24 -10.67
C ASN A 29 -0.35 7.77 -9.40
N TYR A 30 0.47 6.73 -9.48
CA TYR A 30 1.17 6.15 -8.33
C TYR A 30 2.61 5.81 -8.69
N ALA A 31 3.57 6.29 -7.91
CA ALA A 31 4.88 5.67 -7.80
C ALA A 31 4.75 4.42 -6.93
N TRP A 32 4.34 3.28 -7.49
CA TRP A 32 3.96 2.06 -6.75
C TRP A 32 5.13 1.30 -6.16
N SER A 33 6.26 1.26 -6.86
CA SER A 33 7.46 0.58 -6.40
C SER A 33 8.70 1.41 -6.72
N VAL A 34 9.72 1.27 -5.88
CA VAL A 34 11.01 1.94 -6.04
C VAL A 34 12.11 0.98 -5.62
N ALA A 35 13.15 0.85 -6.43
CA ALA A 35 14.39 0.17 -6.08
C ALA A 35 15.58 0.90 -6.73
N GLU A 36 16.80 0.56 -6.34
CA GLU A 36 18.00 1.02 -7.03
C GLU A 36 18.78 -0.14 -7.63
N PHE A 37 19.49 0.13 -8.72
CA PHE A 37 20.40 -0.82 -9.36
C PHE A 37 21.46 -0.04 -10.11
N GLY A 38 22.73 -0.35 -9.84
CA GLY A 38 23.86 0.44 -10.31
C GLY A 38 23.72 1.92 -9.95
N GLU A 39 23.87 2.80 -10.94
CA GLU A 39 23.78 4.25 -10.76
C GLU A 39 22.36 4.83 -10.81
N TYR A 40 21.34 3.98 -10.97
CA TYR A 40 19.96 4.42 -11.21
C TYR A 40 19.01 4.04 -10.07
N LEU A 41 18.03 4.92 -9.86
CA LEU A 41 16.77 4.64 -9.19
C LEU A 41 15.77 4.19 -10.25
N TYR A 42 15.04 3.11 -10.00
CA TYR A 42 13.94 2.62 -10.84
C TYR A 42 12.61 2.81 -10.10
N VAL A 43 11.60 3.28 -10.83
CA VAL A 43 10.26 3.51 -10.30
C VAL A 43 9.24 2.82 -11.20
N GLY A 44 8.50 1.90 -10.61
CA GLY A 44 7.37 1.25 -11.25
C GLY A 44 6.07 2.02 -10.99
N THR A 45 5.30 2.29 -12.06
CA THR A 45 4.07 3.08 -11.93
C THR A 45 2.84 2.20 -11.70
N GLY A 46 1.79 2.78 -11.12
CA GLY A 46 0.43 2.27 -11.16
C GLY A 46 -0.46 3.21 -11.94
N ARG A 47 -1.11 2.71 -12.99
CA ARG A 47 -1.81 3.56 -13.95
C ARG A 47 -3.30 3.64 -13.72
N ASN A 48 -3.85 4.85 -13.68
CA ASN A 48 -5.30 5.11 -13.63
C ASN A 48 -6.03 4.39 -12.47
N ILE A 49 -5.39 4.23 -11.32
CA ILE A 49 -5.87 3.29 -10.28
C ILE A 49 -7.23 3.68 -9.71
N VAL A 50 -7.42 4.95 -9.35
CA VAL A 50 -8.71 5.41 -8.81
C VAL A 50 -9.78 5.33 -9.90
N TYR A 51 -9.47 5.76 -11.12
CA TYR A 51 -10.36 5.61 -12.27
C TYR A 51 -10.78 4.15 -12.48
N SER A 52 -9.83 3.21 -12.54
CA SER A 52 -10.11 1.78 -12.72
C SER A 52 -11.01 1.20 -11.63
N VAL A 53 -10.77 1.58 -10.37
CA VAL A 53 -11.57 1.09 -9.23
C VAL A 53 -13.01 1.63 -9.28
N LEU A 54 -13.19 2.90 -9.65
CA LEU A 54 -14.52 3.50 -9.74
C LEU A 54 -15.28 2.98 -10.98
N SER A 55 -14.60 2.90 -12.14
CA SER A 55 -15.19 2.41 -13.39
C SER A 55 -15.52 0.92 -13.37
N SER A 56 -14.93 0.13 -12.48
CA SER A 56 -15.26 -1.30 -12.37
C SER A 56 -16.58 -1.56 -11.62
N GLY A 57 -17.17 -0.52 -11.02
CA GLY A 57 -18.36 -0.63 -10.18
C GLY A 57 -18.15 -1.41 -8.87
N ALA A 58 -16.91 -1.76 -8.53
CA ALA A 58 -16.62 -2.67 -7.43
C ALA A 58 -16.88 -2.06 -6.04
N ILE A 59 -16.90 -0.73 -5.93
CA ILE A 59 -17.09 -0.01 -4.68
C ILE A 59 -18.49 0.62 -4.59
N PHE A 60 -18.86 1.46 -5.56
CA PHE A 60 -20.10 2.26 -5.52
C PHE A 60 -21.16 1.83 -6.55
N GLY A 61 -20.98 0.66 -7.17
CA GLY A 61 -21.76 0.28 -8.35
C GLY A 61 -21.47 1.18 -9.55
N ASP A 62 -22.41 1.23 -10.48
CA ASP A 62 -22.28 2.02 -11.70
C ASP A 62 -22.49 3.51 -11.41
N ILE A 63 -21.42 4.19 -10.98
CA ILE A 63 -21.37 5.65 -10.87
C ILE A 63 -20.67 6.27 -12.08
N GLU A 64 -21.05 7.50 -12.43
CA GLU A 64 -20.26 8.29 -13.36
C GLU A 64 -18.96 8.71 -12.65
N VAL A 65 -17.81 8.39 -13.25
CA VAL A 65 -16.53 8.81 -12.68
C VAL A 65 -16.32 10.30 -12.95
N PRO A 66 -16.02 11.14 -11.94
CA PRO A 66 -15.83 12.57 -12.14
C PRO A 66 -14.78 12.89 -13.20
N GLU A 67 -14.98 13.98 -13.95
CA GLU A 67 -14.08 14.41 -15.03
C GLU A 67 -12.64 14.61 -14.53
N GLU A 68 -12.47 15.13 -13.31
CA GLU A 68 -11.18 15.38 -12.66
C GLU A 68 -10.37 14.10 -12.37
N LEU A 69 -11.03 12.94 -12.34
CA LEU A 69 -10.42 11.62 -12.16
C LEU A 69 -10.38 10.81 -13.47
N THR A 70 -10.87 11.38 -14.58
CA THR A 70 -11.03 10.67 -15.84
C THR A 70 -9.92 11.05 -16.83
N PRO A 71 -9.09 10.09 -17.27
CA PRO A 71 -8.07 10.35 -18.27
C PRO A 71 -8.67 10.60 -19.66
N LYS A 72 -8.07 11.51 -20.45
CA LYS A 72 -8.59 11.88 -21.78
C LYS A 72 -8.45 10.75 -22.78
N ASN A 73 -7.28 10.10 -22.79
CA ASN A 73 -7.01 8.92 -23.60
C ASN A 73 -6.50 7.81 -22.66
N PRO A 74 -7.41 7.01 -22.07
CA PRO A 74 -7.02 5.97 -21.11
C PRO A 74 -6.04 4.97 -21.72
N ASP A 75 -4.86 4.87 -21.13
CA ASP A 75 -3.79 3.93 -21.42
C ASP A 75 -3.37 3.26 -20.11
N PHE A 76 -3.65 1.96 -20.02
CA PHE A 76 -3.39 1.16 -18.83
C PHE A 76 -2.05 0.42 -18.90
N SER A 77 -1.26 0.56 -19.97
CA SER A 77 0.02 -0.15 -20.08
C SER A 77 1.04 0.36 -19.08
N GLY A 78 1.32 -0.43 -18.03
CA GLY A 78 2.22 -0.07 -16.94
C GLY A 78 3.61 0.36 -17.43
N GLU A 79 4.24 1.29 -16.71
CA GLU A 79 5.54 1.84 -17.08
C GLU A 79 6.60 1.66 -15.96
N ILE A 80 7.86 1.50 -16.35
CA ILE A 80 9.02 1.63 -15.46
C ILE A 80 9.87 2.78 -15.96
N TRP A 81 10.18 3.69 -15.03
CA TRP A 81 11.01 4.85 -15.25
C TRP A 81 12.30 4.73 -14.44
N ARG A 82 13.39 5.35 -14.92
CA ARG A 82 14.63 5.44 -14.15
C ARG A 82 15.17 6.86 -14.09
N TYR A 83 15.97 7.12 -13.06
CA TYR A 83 16.65 8.39 -12.83
C TYR A 83 18.04 8.15 -12.26
N ARG A 84 19.05 8.89 -12.73
CA ARG A 84 20.40 8.77 -12.19
C ARG A 84 20.47 9.33 -10.78
N LYS A 85 21.05 8.56 -9.86
CA LYS A 85 21.13 8.91 -8.43
C LYS A 85 22.04 10.12 -8.15
N ASP A 86 22.96 10.44 -9.06
CA ASP A 86 23.81 11.65 -8.99
C ASP A 86 23.07 12.93 -9.41
N GLY A 87 21.84 12.80 -9.92
CA GLY A 87 21.01 13.90 -10.36
C GLY A 87 21.37 14.46 -11.74
N CYS A 88 22.29 13.81 -12.48
CA CYS A 88 22.62 14.18 -13.84
C CYS A 88 21.62 13.54 -14.83
N GLY A 89 21.07 14.35 -15.74
CA GLY A 89 20.16 13.86 -16.78
C GLY A 89 18.69 13.90 -16.38
N GLU A 90 17.85 13.40 -17.28
CA GLU A 90 16.40 13.42 -17.17
C GLU A 90 15.85 12.06 -16.72
N TRP A 91 14.57 12.03 -16.37
CA TRP A 91 13.85 10.77 -16.19
C TRP A 91 13.68 10.05 -17.53
N GLU A 92 13.92 8.75 -17.55
CA GLU A 92 13.85 7.92 -18.75
C GLU A 92 12.81 6.81 -18.57
N ARG A 93 11.86 6.68 -19.50
CA ARG A 93 10.99 5.50 -19.55
C ARG A 93 11.77 4.33 -20.15
N VAL A 94 12.04 3.32 -19.35
CA VAL A 94 12.84 2.14 -19.73
C VAL A 94 12.02 0.88 -19.96
N PHE A 95 10.75 0.90 -19.54
CA PHE A 95 9.81 -0.15 -19.88
C PHE A 95 8.43 0.45 -20.06
N LYS A 96 7.72 -0.04 -21.06
CA LYS A 96 6.27 0.10 -21.21
C LYS A 96 5.73 -1.28 -21.57
N GLU A 97 4.67 -1.67 -20.90
CA GLU A 97 4.01 -2.95 -21.12
C GLU A 97 3.71 -3.18 -22.62
N PRO A 98 4.03 -4.37 -23.19
CA PRO A 98 3.92 -4.63 -24.62
C PRO A 98 2.70 -5.49 -25.00
N SER A 99 1.57 -5.41 -24.30
CA SER A 99 0.37 -6.30 -24.39
C SER A 99 0.42 -7.62 -23.59
N LEU A 100 1.06 -7.63 -22.42
CA LEU A 100 1.00 -8.70 -21.41
C LEU A 100 -0.14 -8.52 -20.38
N GLY A 101 -0.91 -7.43 -20.45
CA GLY A 101 -1.97 -7.09 -19.51
C GLY A 101 -1.49 -6.52 -18.17
N ILE A 102 -0.25 -6.00 -18.11
CA ILE A 102 0.35 -5.40 -16.90
C ILE A 102 -0.11 -3.95 -16.77
N VAL A 103 -0.79 -3.64 -15.66
CA VAL A 103 -1.31 -2.29 -15.36
C VAL A 103 -0.40 -1.46 -14.48
N GLY A 104 0.64 -2.10 -13.95
CA GLY A 104 1.66 -1.45 -13.17
C GLY A 104 2.55 -2.42 -12.41
N PHE A 105 3.51 -1.87 -11.69
CA PHE A 105 4.55 -2.61 -10.98
C PHE A 105 4.45 -2.31 -9.50
N ARG A 106 3.83 -3.24 -8.78
CA ARG A 106 3.31 -3.04 -7.43
C ARG A 106 4.41 -3.12 -6.37
N PHE A 107 5.47 -3.88 -6.65
CA PHE A 107 6.65 -4.03 -5.78
C PHE A 107 7.91 -4.25 -6.61
N MET A 108 9.07 -3.79 -6.12
CA MET A 108 10.37 -3.98 -6.79
C MET A 108 11.45 -4.21 -5.74
N ILE A 109 12.38 -5.14 -6.01
CA ILE A 109 13.46 -5.50 -5.08
C ILE A 109 14.70 -5.96 -5.86
N SER A 110 15.89 -5.67 -5.35
CA SER A 110 17.13 -6.30 -5.81
C SER A 110 17.31 -7.65 -5.12
N TYR A 111 17.76 -8.64 -5.88
CA TYR A 111 18.06 -9.95 -5.34
C TYR A 111 19.26 -10.55 -6.07
N LYS A 112 20.14 -11.19 -5.30
CA LYS A 112 21.33 -11.86 -5.81
C LYS A 112 21.09 -13.36 -5.78
N SER A 113 21.10 -13.99 -6.94
CA SER A 113 20.88 -15.43 -7.08
C SER A 113 22.07 -16.23 -6.51
N PRO A 114 21.90 -17.55 -6.27
CA PRO A 114 23.00 -18.43 -5.86
C PRO A 114 24.17 -18.48 -6.84
N SER A 115 23.95 -18.21 -8.13
CA SER A 115 25.01 -18.10 -9.14
C SER A 115 25.85 -16.82 -8.99
N GLY A 116 25.41 -15.88 -8.13
CA GLY A 116 26.08 -14.62 -7.85
C GLY A 116 25.65 -13.47 -8.76
N GLU A 117 24.67 -13.69 -9.65
CA GLU A 117 24.09 -12.65 -10.48
C GLU A 117 23.16 -11.76 -9.65
N GLU A 118 23.38 -10.44 -9.70
CA GLU A 118 22.50 -9.47 -9.08
C GLU A 118 21.53 -8.92 -10.13
N ALA A 119 20.24 -8.90 -9.81
CA ALA A 119 19.19 -8.42 -10.70
C ALA A 119 18.09 -7.68 -9.94
N LEU A 120 17.33 -6.85 -10.65
CA LEU A 120 16.06 -6.32 -10.16
C LEU A 120 14.91 -7.24 -10.53
N TYR A 121 13.97 -7.40 -9.60
CA TYR A 121 12.73 -8.11 -9.80
C TYR A 121 11.56 -7.18 -9.54
N ALA A 122 10.63 -7.08 -10.50
CA ALA A 122 9.43 -6.26 -10.41
C ALA A 122 8.18 -7.15 -10.42
N GLY A 123 7.44 -7.13 -9.32
CA GLY A 123 6.15 -7.80 -9.20
C GLY A 123 5.04 -6.98 -9.85
N CYS A 124 4.30 -7.59 -10.76
CA CYS A 124 3.30 -6.90 -11.57
C CYS A 124 1.92 -6.87 -10.89
N ALA A 125 1.09 -5.92 -11.31
CA ALA A 125 -0.36 -6.02 -11.24
C ALA A 125 -0.92 -6.22 -12.65
N THR A 126 -1.86 -7.13 -12.82
CA THR A 126 -2.39 -7.57 -14.13
C THR A 126 -3.91 -7.61 -14.11
N PHE A 127 -4.55 -7.34 -15.25
CA PHE A 127 -6.02 -7.46 -15.38
C PHE A 127 -6.51 -8.91 -15.37
N SER A 128 -5.64 -9.88 -15.62
CA SER A 128 -5.94 -11.31 -15.60
C SER A 128 -5.23 -12.00 -14.43
N PRO A 129 -5.69 -13.18 -13.97
CA PRO A 129 -5.07 -13.92 -12.87
C PRO A 129 -3.74 -14.62 -13.25
N ASN A 130 -3.03 -14.07 -14.24
CA ASN A 130 -1.70 -14.52 -14.65
C ASN A 130 -0.67 -13.55 -14.06
N LEU A 131 -0.28 -13.81 -12.81
CA LEU A 131 0.69 -12.97 -12.14
C LEU A 131 2.06 -13.08 -12.82
N LEU A 132 2.66 -11.93 -13.12
CA LEU A 132 3.96 -11.83 -13.75
C LEU A 132 4.99 -11.19 -12.81
N VAL A 133 6.23 -11.66 -12.93
CA VAL A 133 7.41 -11.02 -12.37
C VAL A 133 8.37 -10.72 -13.53
N LEU A 134 8.82 -9.48 -13.62
CA LEU A 134 9.87 -9.10 -14.56
C LEU A 134 11.24 -9.16 -13.87
N LYS A 135 12.27 -9.54 -14.62
CA LYS A 135 13.68 -9.45 -14.23
C LYS A 135 14.36 -8.37 -15.07
N TYR A 136 15.26 -7.61 -14.46
CA TYR A 136 16.17 -6.69 -15.15
C TYR A 136 17.62 -6.98 -14.79
N THR A 137 18.44 -6.99 -15.84
CA THR A 137 19.91 -6.98 -15.80
C THR A 137 20.39 -5.93 -16.79
N ASP A 138 21.60 -5.39 -16.63
CA ASP A 138 22.14 -4.39 -17.56
C ASP A 138 22.36 -4.96 -18.97
N ASP A 139 22.62 -6.26 -19.08
CA ASP A 139 22.88 -6.93 -20.36
C ASP A 139 21.59 -7.21 -21.17
N GLU A 140 20.47 -7.53 -20.51
CA GLU A 140 19.25 -7.98 -21.18
C GLU A 140 18.06 -7.02 -21.04
N GLY A 141 18.14 -6.05 -20.12
CA GLY A 141 17.03 -5.19 -19.80
C GLY A 141 15.85 -5.93 -19.14
N TRP A 142 14.68 -5.27 -19.12
CA TRP A 142 13.47 -5.80 -18.52
C TRP A 142 12.84 -6.90 -19.39
N ARG A 143 12.64 -8.08 -18.80
CA ARG A 143 11.96 -9.22 -19.45
C ARG A 143 11.07 -9.97 -18.47
N PRO A 144 9.96 -10.58 -18.92
CA PRO A 144 9.17 -11.46 -18.07
C PRO A 144 9.91 -12.76 -17.77
N LEU A 145 9.78 -13.24 -16.54
CA LEU A 145 10.22 -14.59 -16.15
C LEU A 145 9.12 -15.62 -16.46
N PRO A 146 9.49 -16.89 -16.70
CA PRO A 146 8.52 -17.97 -16.87
C PRO A 146 7.64 -18.11 -15.62
N SER A 147 6.32 -17.92 -15.77
CA SER A 147 5.37 -17.81 -14.65
C SER A 147 4.57 -19.10 -14.43
N LEU A 148 4.61 -19.64 -13.20
CA LEU A 148 3.61 -20.55 -12.62
C LEU A 148 2.99 -19.91 -11.36
N LEU A 149 2.64 -18.63 -11.44
CA LEU A 149 2.09 -17.87 -10.32
C LEU A 149 0.59 -17.66 -10.51
N GLN A 150 -0.19 -17.93 -9.46
CA GLN A 150 -1.60 -17.56 -9.39
C GLN A 150 -1.75 -16.15 -8.82
N GLY A 151 -2.88 -15.52 -9.12
CA GLY A 151 -3.22 -14.19 -8.63
C GLY A 151 -3.04 -13.10 -9.70
N GLY A 152 -3.32 -11.85 -9.34
CA GLY A 152 -3.26 -10.73 -10.28
C GLY A 152 -2.50 -9.50 -9.78
N SER A 153 -1.95 -9.53 -8.56
CA SER A 153 -1.20 -8.39 -8.02
C SER A 153 -0.16 -8.85 -7.00
N THR A 154 1.13 -8.65 -7.28
CA THR A 154 2.20 -8.88 -6.29
C THR A 154 2.12 -7.81 -5.21
N ARG A 155 1.89 -8.19 -3.96
CA ARG A 155 1.79 -7.21 -2.86
C ARG A 155 3.10 -6.86 -2.21
N THR A 156 3.96 -7.86 -2.06
CA THR A 156 5.23 -7.69 -1.35
C THR A 156 6.20 -8.79 -1.78
N MET A 157 7.48 -8.45 -1.79
CA MET A 157 8.58 -9.39 -1.89
C MET A 157 9.58 -9.13 -0.79
N VAL A 158 10.19 -10.18 -0.25
CA VAL A 158 11.22 -10.05 0.78
C VAL A 158 12.27 -11.14 0.62
N VAL A 159 13.54 -10.78 0.86
CA VAL A 159 14.63 -11.75 0.96
C VAL A 159 14.68 -12.27 2.39
N HIS A 160 14.63 -13.58 2.55
CA HIS A 160 14.75 -14.24 3.84
C HIS A 160 15.56 -15.54 3.68
N ASN A 161 16.59 -15.73 4.51
CA ASN A 161 17.49 -16.89 4.45
C ASN A 161 18.01 -17.21 3.03
N ASN A 162 18.43 -16.17 2.30
CA ASN A 162 18.92 -16.26 0.91
C ASN A 162 17.90 -16.81 -0.10
N LYS A 163 16.60 -16.70 0.20
CA LYS A 163 15.51 -17.00 -0.74
C LYS A 163 14.65 -15.78 -0.93
N LEU A 164 14.08 -15.63 -2.12
CA LEU A 164 13.12 -14.60 -2.43
C LEU A 164 11.71 -15.13 -2.19
N TYR A 165 10.97 -14.46 -1.31
CA TYR A 165 9.56 -14.74 -1.04
C TYR A 165 8.69 -13.69 -1.71
N LEU A 166 7.52 -14.11 -2.18
CA LEU A 166 6.53 -13.26 -2.84
C LEU A 166 5.13 -13.59 -2.30
N ALA A 167 4.38 -12.57 -1.89
CA ALA A 167 2.96 -12.70 -1.61
C ALA A 167 2.12 -11.96 -2.64
N ALA A 168 1.01 -12.58 -3.04
CA ALA A 168 0.13 -12.08 -4.08
C ALA A 168 -1.34 -11.99 -3.62
N LEU A 169 -2.08 -11.07 -4.24
CA LEU A 169 -3.53 -11.03 -4.15
C LEU A 169 -4.17 -11.83 -5.28
N PRO A 170 -5.40 -12.31 -5.07
CA PRO A 170 -6.26 -12.69 -6.18
C PRO A 170 -6.45 -11.50 -7.14
N GLY A 171 -6.86 -11.76 -8.38
CA GLY A 171 -7.05 -10.69 -9.38
C GLY A 171 -8.06 -9.60 -8.98
N ASN A 172 -8.91 -9.85 -7.98
CA ASN A 172 -9.79 -8.86 -7.36
C ASN A 172 -9.33 -8.59 -5.91
N GLU A 173 -8.78 -7.40 -5.63
CA GLU A 173 -8.23 -7.05 -4.30
C GLU A 173 -9.29 -7.05 -3.17
N LEU A 174 -10.59 -6.94 -3.51
CA LEU A 174 -11.72 -6.93 -2.55
C LEU A 174 -12.28 -8.32 -2.26
N GLN A 175 -11.80 -9.34 -2.98
CA GLN A 175 -12.13 -10.74 -2.73
C GLN A 175 -11.10 -11.32 -1.75
N VAL A 176 -11.59 -11.94 -0.69
CA VAL A 176 -10.75 -12.68 0.26
C VAL A 176 -10.52 -14.08 -0.29
N SER A 177 -9.26 -14.50 -0.38
CA SER A 177 -8.86 -15.85 -0.77
C SER A 177 -7.89 -16.44 0.24
N ASN A 178 -7.46 -17.69 0.00
CA ASN A 178 -6.31 -18.26 0.71
C ASN A 178 -5.05 -17.42 0.44
N THR A 179 -4.11 -17.46 1.38
CA THR A 179 -2.84 -16.75 1.24
C THR A 179 -2.02 -17.36 0.11
N LEU A 180 -1.74 -16.56 -0.93
CA LEU A 180 -0.85 -16.92 -2.01
C LEU A 180 0.58 -16.50 -1.65
N LEU A 181 1.38 -17.46 -1.19
CA LEU A 181 2.78 -17.28 -0.80
C LEU A 181 3.69 -18.16 -1.66
N TYR A 182 4.70 -17.56 -2.27
CA TYR A 182 5.65 -18.22 -3.13
C TYR A 182 7.07 -18.02 -2.64
N VAL A 183 7.94 -18.97 -2.95
CA VAL A 183 9.37 -18.93 -2.65
C VAL A 183 10.18 -19.31 -3.88
N SER A 184 11.34 -18.71 -4.04
CA SER A 184 12.33 -19.11 -5.03
C SER A 184 13.76 -18.88 -4.54
N GLU A 185 14.65 -19.81 -4.85
CA GLU A 185 16.10 -19.61 -4.72
C GLU A 185 16.66 -18.86 -5.93
N ASP A 186 16.15 -19.15 -7.13
CA ASP A 186 16.50 -18.50 -8.38
C ASP A 186 15.24 -18.40 -9.25
N PRO A 187 14.59 -17.22 -9.31
CA PRO A 187 13.33 -17.08 -10.04
C PRO A 187 13.42 -17.36 -11.54
N GLU A 188 14.61 -17.28 -12.15
CA GLU A 188 14.80 -17.55 -13.57
C GLU A 188 15.07 -19.03 -13.83
N GLN A 189 15.96 -19.65 -13.05
CA GLN A 189 16.36 -21.04 -13.26
C GLN A 189 15.40 -22.04 -12.62
N ASN A 190 14.92 -21.75 -11.41
CA ASN A 190 14.10 -22.68 -10.62
C ASN A 190 12.61 -22.33 -10.68
N GLY A 191 12.26 -21.15 -11.20
CA GLY A 191 10.89 -20.63 -11.16
C GLY A 191 10.43 -20.35 -9.73
N TRP A 192 9.12 -20.40 -9.50
CA TRP A 192 8.50 -20.14 -8.21
C TRP A 192 7.76 -21.37 -7.69
N GLU A 193 7.94 -21.68 -6.41
CA GLU A 193 7.19 -22.72 -5.71
C GLU A 193 6.16 -22.08 -4.78
N GLN A 194 4.90 -22.52 -4.85
CA GLN A 194 3.87 -22.09 -3.92
C GLN A 194 4.00 -22.87 -2.61
N ILE A 195 4.03 -22.18 -1.48
CA ILE A 195 3.93 -22.80 -0.16
C ILE A 195 2.45 -23.16 0.06
N ASP A 196 2.16 -24.45 0.24
CA ASP A 196 0.80 -24.93 0.49
C ASP A 196 0.38 -24.59 1.93
N LEU A 197 -0.54 -23.65 2.06
CA LEU A 197 -1.09 -23.18 3.34
C LEU A 197 -2.52 -23.70 3.58
N SER A 198 -2.95 -24.73 2.84
CA SER A 198 -4.32 -25.29 2.92
C SER A 198 -4.54 -26.28 4.09
N GLY A 199 -3.50 -26.53 4.90
CA GLY A 199 -3.53 -27.42 6.05
C GLY A 199 -4.30 -26.86 7.26
N ASP A 200 -3.75 -27.04 8.46
CA ASP A 200 -4.37 -26.63 9.71
C ASP A 200 -4.54 -25.09 9.76
N PRO A 201 -5.77 -24.56 9.81
CA PRO A 201 -6.00 -23.12 9.78
C PRO A 201 -5.49 -22.38 11.02
N GLU A 202 -5.27 -23.09 12.14
CA GLU A 202 -4.66 -22.50 13.33
C GLU A 202 -3.13 -22.42 13.25
N LYS A 203 -2.52 -23.06 12.25
CA LYS A 203 -1.07 -23.12 12.06
C LYS A 203 -0.60 -22.64 10.69
N ASN A 204 -1.46 -21.93 9.96
CA ASN A 204 -1.13 -21.31 8.69
C ASN A 204 -1.79 -19.93 8.55
N PRO A 205 -1.12 -18.98 7.85
CA PRO A 205 -1.72 -17.71 7.48
C PRO A 205 -3.04 -17.89 6.72
N GLN A 206 -4.06 -17.13 7.11
CA GLN A 206 -5.38 -17.11 6.51
C GLN A 206 -5.65 -15.78 5.82
N GLY A 207 -6.44 -15.79 4.75
CA GLY A 207 -6.83 -14.59 4.02
C GLY A 207 -5.77 -14.07 3.06
N ASN A 208 -5.89 -12.81 2.67
CA ASN A 208 -5.08 -12.19 1.64
C ASN A 208 -3.69 -11.80 2.16
N GLY A 209 -2.59 -12.32 1.60
CA GLY A 209 -1.23 -11.91 1.98
C GLY A 209 -0.88 -10.49 1.50
N ILE A 210 -0.68 -9.55 2.42
CA ILE A 210 -0.53 -8.11 2.08
C ILE A 210 0.90 -7.60 2.23
N ILE A 211 1.60 -7.99 3.28
CA ILE A 211 2.90 -7.41 3.64
C ILE A 211 3.78 -8.45 4.33
N MET A 212 5.08 -8.40 4.10
CA MET A 212 6.04 -9.33 4.72
C MET A 212 7.26 -8.58 5.24
N SER A 213 7.92 -9.17 6.25
CA SER A 213 9.22 -8.71 6.74
C SER A 213 10.01 -9.90 7.27
N SER A 214 11.33 -9.92 7.05
CA SER A 214 12.21 -10.81 7.78
C SER A 214 12.63 -10.15 9.09
N PHE A 215 12.23 -10.71 10.23
CA PHE A 215 12.53 -10.18 11.55
C PHE A 215 12.83 -11.32 12.52
N ASN A 216 13.80 -11.12 13.42
CA ASN A 216 14.13 -12.10 14.45
C ASN A 216 14.39 -13.53 13.91
N ASN A 217 15.05 -13.63 12.74
CA ASN A 217 15.33 -14.87 12.03
C ASN A 217 14.07 -15.70 11.65
N ARG A 218 12.94 -15.02 11.48
CA ARG A 218 11.67 -15.59 11.02
C ARG A 218 11.13 -14.75 9.86
N LEU A 219 10.30 -15.35 9.02
CA LEU A 219 9.47 -14.62 8.07
C LEU A 219 8.16 -14.24 8.75
N TYR A 220 7.83 -12.95 8.76
CA TYR A 220 6.53 -12.45 9.17
C TYR A 220 5.68 -12.13 7.93
N ILE A 221 4.39 -12.46 7.99
CA ILE A 221 3.39 -12.13 6.95
C ILE A 221 2.12 -11.57 7.59
N GLY A 222 1.73 -10.38 7.17
CA GLY A 222 0.45 -9.76 7.51
C GLY A 222 -0.59 -10.15 6.48
N THR A 223 -1.72 -10.67 6.94
CA THR A 223 -2.85 -11.07 6.10
C THR A 223 -4.10 -10.25 6.40
N ALA A 224 -4.91 -10.02 5.36
CA ALA A 224 -6.16 -9.25 5.45
C ALA A 224 -7.39 -10.15 5.38
N LEU A 225 -8.34 -9.88 6.27
CA LEU A 225 -9.54 -10.67 6.53
C LEU A 225 -10.68 -9.74 6.99
N PRO A 226 -11.96 -10.09 6.74
CA PRO A 226 -13.11 -9.29 7.17
C PRO A 226 -13.21 -9.08 8.69
N GLU A 227 -12.77 -10.05 9.49
CA GLU A 227 -12.78 -10.01 10.96
C GLU A 227 -11.59 -9.23 11.58
N GLY A 228 -10.78 -8.58 10.74
CA GLY A 228 -9.56 -7.89 11.14
C GLY A 228 -8.30 -8.66 10.74
N PHE A 229 -7.22 -7.91 10.47
CA PHE A 229 -5.96 -8.45 10.01
C PHE A 229 -5.39 -9.49 11.00
N GLN A 230 -4.56 -10.37 10.46
CA GLN A 230 -3.68 -11.22 11.24
C GLN A 230 -2.22 -10.93 10.90
N LEU A 231 -1.33 -11.11 11.86
CA LEU A 231 0.11 -11.16 11.64
C LEU A 231 0.60 -12.55 12.06
N TRP A 232 1.25 -13.23 11.14
CA TRP A 232 1.82 -14.55 11.35
C TRP A 232 3.33 -14.48 11.25
N ARG A 233 4.02 -15.41 11.90
CA ARG A 233 5.43 -15.68 11.64
C ARG A 233 5.69 -17.17 11.45
N SER A 234 6.74 -17.49 10.70
CA SER A 234 7.23 -18.86 10.64
C SER A 234 7.61 -19.34 12.04
N GLU A 235 7.27 -20.59 12.36
CA GLU A 235 7.69 -21.22 13.61
C GLU A 235 9.17 -21.57 13.55
N ASP A 236 9.65 -21.99 12.37
CA ASP A 236 11.05 -22.27 12.07
C ASP A 236 11.69 -21.16 11.23
N GLU A 237 13.00 -21.25 10.99
CA GLU A 237 13.73 -20.23 10.22
C GLU A 237 13.18 -20.18 8.81
N ASN A 238 12.94 -21.33 8.17
CA ASN A 238 12.30 -21.37 6.87
C ASN A 238 10.79 -21.64 7.02
N PRO A 239 9.93 -20.90 6.31
CA PRO A 239 8.50 -21.15 6.36
C PRO A 239 8.14 -22.46 5.66
N VAL A 240 7.29 -23.25 6.32
CA VAL A 240 6.73 -24.50 5.79
C VAL A 240 5.26 -24.61 6.24
N ALA A 241 4.48 -25.45 5.57
CA ALA A 241 3.10 -25.70 5.92
C ALA A 241 2.93 -26.14 7.39
N ASP A 242 1.83 -25.73 8.03
CA ASP A 242 1.42 -26.12 9.39
C ASP A 242 2.42 -25.76 10.51
N ARG A 243 3.39 -24.88 10.21
CA ARG A 243 4.46 -24.44 11.13
C ARG A 243 4.50 -22.93 11.21
N TRP A 244 3.34 -22.32 11.49
CA TRP A 244 3.22 -20.87 11.71
C TRP A 244 2.64 -20.56 13.08
N VAL A 245 3.06 -19.41 13.61
CA VAL A 245 2.57 -18.85 14.87
C VAL A 245 1.81 -17.57 14.58
N LYS A 246 0.56 -17.50 15.06
CA LYS A 246 -0.27 -16.30 15.03
C LYS A 246 0.25 -15.31 16.09
N VAL A 247 0.74 -14.16 15.65
CA VAL A 247 1.39 -13.12 16.49
C VAL A 247 0.41 -12.01 16.85
N VAL A 248 -0.45 -11.64 15.90
CA VAL A 248 -1.55 -10.69 16.12
C VAL A 248 -2.78 -11.26 15.44
N ASP A 249 -3.93 -11.16 16.09
CA ASP A 249 -5.21 -11.61 15.54
C ASP A 249 -6.31 -10.57 15.71
N LYS A 250 -7.39 -10.74 14.92
CA LYS A 250 -8.64 -9.97 15.00
C LYS A 250 -8.39 -8.46 14.96
N GLY A 251 -7.46 -8.03 14.10
CA GLY A 251 -7.16 -6.60 13.89
C GLY A 251 -6.61 -5.86 15.11
N ALA A 252 -6.00 -6.57 16.07
CA ALA A 252 -5.52 -6.02 17.34
C ALA A 252 -6.62 -5.34 18.18
N GLY A 253 -7.80 -5.97 18.23
CA GLY A 253 -8.93 -5.58 19.07
C GLY A 253 -9.90 -4.59 18.43
N ASP A 254 -9.67 -4.24 17.17
CA ASP A 254 -10.64 -3.54 16.32
C ASP A 254 -10.77 -4.31 15.00
N ALA A 255 -11.91 -4.98 14.78
CA ALA A 255 -12.15 -5.76 13.57
C ALA A 255 -12.08 -4.90 12.31
N ARG A 256 -12.33 -3.58 12.44
CA ARG A 256 -12.22 -2.64 11.32
C ARG A 256 -10.79 -2.47 10.81
N ASN A 257 -9.77 -2.86 11.57
CA ASN A 257 -8.40 -2.95 11.07
C ASN A 257 -8.27 -4.22 10.22
N GLU A 258 -8.83 -4.22 9.01
CA GLU A 258 -8.87 -5.42 8.16
C GLU A 258 -7.56 -5.64 7.39
N VAL A 259 -6.79 -4.58 7.12
CA VAL A 259 -5.65 -4.64 6.21
C VAL A 259 -4.35 -4.18 6.90
N PRO A 260 -3.30 -5.02 6.97
CA PRO A 260 -1.98 -4.62 7.44
C PRO A 260 -1.15 -4.10 6.27
N LEU A 261 -1.00 -2.77 6.15
CA LEU A 261 -0.52 -2.14 4.90
C LEU A 261 0.97 -1.80 4.90
N SER A 262 1.60 -1.67 6.07
CA SER A 262 3.02 -1.36 6.21
C SER A 262 3.66 -2.13 7.37
N LEU A 263 4.92 -2.53 7.17
CA LEU A 263 5.78 -3.15 8.18
C LEU A 263 7.15 -2.49 8.15
N GLU A 264 7.72 -2.18 9.31
CA GLU A 264 9.11 -1.71 9.40
C GLU A 264 9.75 -2.11 10.73
N ILE A 265 11.01 -2.53 10.68
CA ILE A 265 11.80 -2.83 11.88
C ILE A 265 12.44 -1.54 12.38
N TYR A 266 12.18 -1.18 13.63
CA TYR A 266 12.76 0.00 14.25
C TYR A 266 13.08 -0.24 15.72
N LYS A 267 14.33 0.00 16.10
CA LYS A 267 14.82 -0.10 17.48
C LYS A 267 14.41 -1.41 18.20
N GLY A 268 14.47 -2.52 17.46
CA GLY A 268 14.20 -3.86 18.00
C GLY A 268 12.72 -4.25 18.07
N TYR A 269 11.82 -3.41 17.56
CA TYR A 269 10.41 -3.73 17.37
C TYR A 269 10.07 -3.82 15.89
N LEU A 270 9.08 -4.65 15.56
CA LEU A 270 8.41 -4.64 14.27
C LEU A 270 7.16 -3.76 14.39
N TYR A 271 7.10 -2.66 13.63
CA TYR A 271 5.94 -1.77 13.58
C TYR A 271 5.01 -2.20 12.47
N LEU A 272 3.70 -2.20 12.72
CA LEU A 272 2.67 -2.56 11.75
C LEU A 272 1.61 -1.47 11.69
N GLY A 273 1.42 -0.91 10.49
CA GLY A 273 0.40 0.07 10.18
C GLY A 273 -0.83 -0.55 9.53
N THR A 274 -2.02 -0.14 9.96
CA THR A 274 -3.29 -0.68 9.44
C THR A 274 -3.93 0.19 8.37
N ALA A 275 -5.00 -0.33 7.77
CA ALA A 275 -5.79 0.33 6.75
C ALA A 275 -7.23 -0.21 6.73
N VAL A 276 -8.15 0.64 6.27
CA VAL A 276 -9.52 0.29 5.83
C VAL A 276 -9.61 0.62 4.35
N TYR A 277 -9.87 -0.34 3.46
CA TYR A 277 -9.85 -0.09 2.01
C TYR A 277 -10.72 1.10 1.61
N PHE A 278 -10.17 1.99 0.78
CA PHE A 278 -10.78 3.25 0.38
C PHE A 278 -11.28 4.14 1.54
N GLY A 279 -10.83 3.88 2.77
CA GLY A 279 -11.21 4.58 4.00
C GLY A 279 -12.54 4.13 4.60
N ILE A 280 -13.39 3.47 3.81
CA ILE A 280 -14.80 3.20 4.12
C ILE A 280 -15.30 1.84 3.64
N PHE A 281 -14.41 0.99 3.12
CA PHE A 281 -14.79 -0.25 2.45
C PHE A 281 -14.25 -1.47 3.18
N SER A 282 -15.15 -2.40 3.48
CA SER A 282 -14.84 -3.66 4.13
C SER A 282 -14.60 -4.79 3.14
N LEU A 283 -13.78 -5.74 3.56
CA LEU A 283 -13.61 -7.05 2.94
C LEU A 283 -14.82 -7.97 3.15
N ASP A 284 -15.73 -7.70 4.09
CA ASP A 284 -16.96 -8.46 4.26
C ASP A 284 -17.90 -8.26 3.05
N PRO A 285 -18.19 -9.29 2.25
CA PRO A 285 -19.11 -9.16 1.11
C PRO A 285 -20.54 -8.78 1.51
N ASN A 286 -20.93 -8.96 2.78
CA ASN A 286 -22.27 -8.65 3.27
C ASN A 286 -22.38 -7.24 3.88
N ASP A 287 -21.27 -6.62 4.26
CA ASP A 287 -21.23 -5.29 4.87
C ASP A 287 -20.10 -4.44 4.26
N ARG A 288 -20.25 -4.08 2.99
CA ARG A 288 -19.18 -3.45 2.20
C ARG A 288 -18.91 -1.99 2.57
N LEU A 289 -19.93 -1.19 2.86
CA LEU A 289 -19.79 0.24 3.16
C LEU A 289 -19.86 0.45 4.67
N VAL A 290 -18.75 0.86 5.26
CA VAL A 290 -18.56 0.85 6.71
C VAL A 290 -18.15 2.21 7.25
N THR A 291 -18.26 2.36 8.57
CA THR A 291 -17.92 3.63 9.23
C THR A 291 -16.45 3.98 8.97
N PRO A 292 -16.14 5.19 8.47
CA PRO A 292 -14.76 5.58 8.23
C PRO A 292 -13.93 5.51 9.50
N LYS A 293 -12.68 5.09 9.36
CA LYS A 293 -11.75 4.98 10.49
C LYS A 293 -10.34 5.33 10.03
N GLY A 294 -9.67 6.18 10.81
CA GLY A 294 -8.23 6.42 10.62
C GLY A 294 -7.42 5.15 10.92
N PHE A 295 -6.24 5.03 10.34
CA PHE A 295 -5.38 3.89 10.62
C PHE A 295 -4.97 3.79 12.10
N ASP A 296 -4.59 2.60 12.51
CA ASP A 296 -3.87 2.33 13.75
C ASP A 296 -2.40 1.96 13.45
N LEU A 297 -1.55 2.11 14.47
CA LEU A 297 -0.17 1.64 14.46
C LEU A 297 0.04 0.79 15.71
N ILE A 298 0.54 -0.43 15.54
CA ILE A 298 1.00 -1.28 16.64
C ILE A 298 2.51 -1.50 16.51
N ARG A 299 3.15 -1.90 17.61
CA ARG A 299 4.51 -2.43 17.61
C ARG A 299 4.55 -3.80 18.26
N ILE A 300 5.40 -4.68 17.75
CA ILE A 300 5.58 -6.05 18.20
C ILE A 300 7.02 -6.22 18.67
N ASN A 301 7.21 -6.76 19.87
CA ASN A 301 8.54 -7.06 20.41
C ASN A 301 9.03 -8.45 19.97
N LYS A 302 10.28 -8.80 20.33
CA LYS A 302 10.89 -10.10 19.96
C LYS A 302 10.23 -11.33 20.57
N ASN A 303 9.37 -11.14 21.58
CA ASN A 303 8.60 -12.19 22.24
C ASN A 303 7.15 -12.24 21.72
N ASP A 304 6.89 -11.62 20.56
CA ASP A 304 5.58 -11.58 19.90
C ASP A 304 4.48 -10.85 20.70
N GLN A 305 4.85 -10.05 21.70
CA GLN A 305 3.89 -9.21 22.41
C GLN A 305 3.70 -7.90 21.66
N TRP A 306 2.44 -7.52 21.43
CA TRP A 306 2.08 -6.30 20.72
C TRP A 306 1.49 -5.23 21.64
N GLU A 307 1.74 -3.97 21.29
CA GLU A 307 1.19 -2.79 21.97
C GLU A 307 0.61 -1.82 20.93
N LEU A 308 -0.52 -1.20 21.27
CA LEU A 308 -1.10 -0.13 20.47
C LEU A 308 -0.25 1.14 20.62
N VAL A 309 0.32 1.63 19.52
CA VAL A 309 1.14 2.84 19.48
C VAL A 309 0.28 4.06 19.15
N ILE A 310 -0.46 4.01 18.04
CA ILE A 310 -1.42 5.04 17.62
C ILE A 310 -2.77 4.34 17.44
N GLY A 311 -3.82 4.86 18.06
CA GLY A 311 -5.15 4.29 17.90
C GLY A 311 -6.15 4.77 18.94
N SER A 312 -7.42 4.69 18.56
CA SER A 312 -8.58 5.06 19.38
C SER A 312 -9.23 3.84 20.03
N LYS A 313 -10.31 4.06 20.78
CA LYS A 313 -11.28 2.99 21.09
C LYS A 313 -11.71 2.32 19.78
N PRO A 314 -11.90 0.98 19.77
CA PRO A 314 -12.22 0.29 18.55
C PRO A 314 -13.57 0.76 18.00
N VAL A 315 -13.65 0.94 16.68
CA VAL A 315 -14.92 1.19 15.99
C VAL A 315 -15.76 -0.08 16.01
N GLU A 316 -15.12 -1.22 15.79
CA GLU A 316 -15.75 -2.53 15.87
C GLU A 316 -14.96 -3.42 16.82
N GLN A 317 -15.44 -3.53 18.05
CA GLN A 317 -14.74 -4.26 19.11
C GLN A 317 -14.57 -5.75 18.74
N SER A 318 -13.32 -6.22 18.76
CA SER A 318 -12.98 -7.64 18.68
C SER A 318 -12.22 -8.09 19.94
N ASN A 319 -12.10 -9.40 20.14
CA ASN A 319 -11.42 -10.00 21.30
C ASN A 319 -10.25 -10.89 20.85
N PRO A 320 -9.05 -10.31 20.66
CA PRO A 320 -7.85 -11.04 20.26
C PRO A 320 -7.47 -12.11 21.29
N GLU A 321 -6.95 -13.23 20.81
CA GLU A 321 -6.35 -14.28 21.66
C GLU A 321 -4.86 -14.02 21.91
N THR A 322 -4.22 -13.28 21.00
CA THR A 322 -2.77 -12.98 21.03
C THR A 322 -2.40 -11.82 21.96
N GLY A 323 -3.38 -11.12 22.51
CA GLY A 323 -3.13 -9.95 23.36
C GLY A 323 -4.41 -9.21 23.74
N THR A 324 -4.27 -8.00 24.26
CA THR A 324 -5.41 -7.16 24.65
C THR A 324 -5.21 -5.75 24.16
N ARG A 325 -6.25 -5.17 23.54
CA ARG A 325 -6.23 -3.78 23.09
C ARG A 325 -6.31 -2.83 24.29
N GLY A 326 -5.18 -2.20 24.60
CA GLY A 326 -5.09 -1.12 25.59
C GLY A 326 -5.36 0.26 24.99
N THR A 327 -5.10 1.29 25.80
CA THR A 327 -4.97 2.67 25.28
C THR A 327 -3.65 2.80 24.53
N ALA A 328 -3.64 3.60 23.46
CA ALA A 328 -2.44 3.87 22.69
C ALA A 328 -1.33 4.46 23.56
N ILE A 329 -0.15 3.85 23.57
CA ILE A 329 0.98 4.26 24.44
C ILE A 329 1.55 5.64 24.06
N SER A 330 1.27 6.15 22.86
CA SER A 330 1.61 7.52 22.48
C SER A 330 0.59 8.57 22.95
N GLY A 331 -0.61 8.15 23.35
CA GLY A 331 -1.76 9.03 23.57
C GLY A 331 -2.38 9.62 22.29
N ILE A 332 -1.91 9.22 21.09
CA ILE A 332 -2.38 9.74 19.81
C ILE A 332 -3.56 8.88 19.28
N PRO A 333 -4.71 9.48 18.94
CA PRO A 333 -5.84 8.78 18.33
C PRO A 333 -5.54 8.26 16.92
N SER A 334 -6.37 7.32 16.44
CA SER A 334 -6.28 6.76 15.07
C SER A 334 -6.18 7.86 14.00
N GLY A 335 -5.37 7.61 12.97
CA GLY A 335 -5.15 8.55 11.85
C GLY A 335 -4.58 9.91 12.27
N PHE A 336 -3.90 10.01 13.42
CA PHE A 336 -3.48 11.29 14.01
C PHE A 336 -4.65 12.25 14.28
N SER A 337 -5.83 11.72 14.66
CA SER A 337 -7.09 12.46 14.82
C SER A 337 -7.70 13.02 13.53
N ASN A 338 -7.17 12.62 12.36
CA ASN A 338 -7.82 12.84 11.08
C ASN A 338 -8.41 11.51 10.60
N ILE A 339 -9.74 11.45 10.51
CA ILE A 339 -10.46 10.25 10.06
C ILE A 339 -10.19 9.90 8.60
N ALA A 340 -9.81 10.90 7.79
CA ALA A 340 -9.45 10.70 6.40
C ALA A 340 -8.07 10.07 6.21
N ASN A 341 -7.23 10.02 7.26
CA ASN A 341 -5.99 9.23 7.24
C ASN A 341 -6.31 7.73 7.33
N GLY A 342 -6.89 7.17 6.27
CA GLY A 342 -7.37 5.80 6.24
C GLY A 342 -6.24 4.76 6.28
N TYR A 343 -5.04 5.12 5.81
CA TYR A 343 -3.89 4.21 5.75
C TYR A 343 -2.66 4.74 6.51
N CYS A 344 -2.04 3.86 7.29
CA CYS A 344 -0.61 3.95 7.58
C CYS A 344 0.12 3.35 6.38
N TRP A 345 0.39 4.17 5.37
CA TRP A 345 0.73 3.66 4.04
C TRP A 345 2.19 3.22 3.93
N GLN A 346 3.10 3.95 4.55
CA GLN A 346 4.53 3.66 4.52
C GLN A 346 5.16 3.87 5.88
N LEU A 347 6.00 2.93 6.29
CA LEU A 347 6.87 3.04 7.44
C LEU A 347 8.31 2.86 6.95
N LYS A 348 9.22 3.70 7.41
CA LYS A 348 10.64 3.54 7.07
C LYS A 348 11.57 4.12 8.12
N GLU A 349 12.58 3.35 8.53
CA GLU A 349 13.69 3.87 9.30
C GLU A 349 14.62 4.68 8.39
N TYR A 350 15.02 5.87 8.87
CA TYR A 350 16.04 6.66 8.22
C TYR A 350 16.79 7.55 9.23
N ASN A 351 18.12 7.38 9.30
CA ASN A 351 19.02 8.17 10.13
C ASN A 351 18.63 8.23 11.62
N GLY A 352 18.19 7.10 12.18
CA GLY A 352 17.81 6.94 13.58
C GLY A 352 16.41 7.45 13.91
N TRP A 353 15.55 7.66 12.91
CA TRP A 353 14.15 8.07 13.06
C TRP A 353 13.24 7.11 12.29
N LEU A 354 12.08 6.81 12.86
CA LEU A 354 11.00 6.13 12.16
C LEU A 354 10.13 7.17 11.46
N TYR A 355 9.93 7.04 10.16
CA TYR A 355 9.03 7.86 9.36
C TYR A 355 7.73 7.10 9.08
N LEU A 356 6.61 7.82 9.09
CA LEU A 356 5.28 7.30 8.80
C LEU A 356 4.59 8.22 7.78
N GLY A 357 4.33 7.69 6.58
CA GLY A 357 3.57 8.34 5.53
C GLY A 357 2.12 7.84 5.49
N THR A 358 1.17 8.77 5.37
CA THR A 358 -0.27 8.43 5.37
C THR A 358 -0.86 8.35 3.96
N TRP A 359 -2.08 7.84 3.89
CA TRP A 359 -3.04 8.16 2.83
C TRP A 359 -4.20 8.95 3.40
N ASP A 360 -4.47 10.11 2.82
CA ASP A 360 -5.60 10.96 3.15
C ASP A 360 -6.60 10.92 1.98
N TRP A 361 -7.85 10.56 2.22
CA TRP A 361 -8.86 10.47 1.14
C TRP A 361 -9.79 11.69 1.06
N THR A 362 -9.47 12.78 1.76
CA THR A 362 -10.28 14.02 1.77
C THR A 362 -10.50 14.56 0.36
N ASP A 363 -9.48 14.53 -0.51
CA ASP A 363 -9.58 15.02 -1.89
C ASP A 363 -10.54 14.20 -2.76
N LEU A 364 -10.84 12.96 -2.40
CA LEU A 364 -11.82 12.14 -3.10
C LEU A 364 -13.25 12.47 -2.70
N ILE A 365 -13.48 13.10 -1.53
CA ILE A 365 -14.84 13.34 -1.02
C ILE A 365 -15.61 14.31 -1.92
N PRO A 366 -15.14 15.55 -2.18
CA PRO A 366 -15.92 16.52 -2.94
C PRO A 366 -16.37 16.03 -4.34
N PRO A 367 -15.50 15.41 -5.17
CA PRO A 367 -15.92 14.98 -6.50
C PRO A 367 -16.77 13.69 -6.47
N LEU A 368 -16.59 12.79 -5.50
CA LEU A 368 -17.34 11.52 -5.47
C LEU A 368 -18.67 11.61 -4.72
N LEU A 369 -18.78 12.47 -3.71
CA LEU A 369 -19.97 12.50 -2.86
C LEU A 369 -21.27 12.75 -3.64
N PRO A 370 -21.35 13.69 -4.61
CA PRO A 370 -22.55 13.86 -5.42
C PRO A 370 -22.94 12.59 -6.19
N GLU A 371 -21.97 11.89 -6.78
CA GLU A 371 -22.22 10.69 -7.59
C GLU A 371 -22.65 9.50 -6.73
N VAL A 372 -22.04 9.35 -5.56
CA VAL A 372 -22.46 8.34 -4.57
C VAL A 372 -23.88 8.64 -4.07
N LEU A 373 -24.21 9.90 -3.77
CA LEU A 373 -25.56 10.29 -3.35
C LEU A 373 -26.59 10.07 -4.46
N LYS A 374 -26.27 10.39 -5.72
CA LYS A 374 -27.13 10.08 -6.89
C LYS A 374 -27.43 8.60 -6.97
N SER A 375 -26.40 7.75 -6.84
CA SER A 375 -26.54 6.29 -6.87
C SER A 375 -27.38 5.77 -5.71
N LEU A 376 -27.14 6.21 -4.47
CA LEU A 376 -27.91 5.76 -3.30
C LEU A 376 -29.35 6.27 -3.28
N TRP A 377 -29.60 7.49 -3.77
CA TRP A 377 -30.92 8.11 -3.77
C TRP A 377 -31.75 7.78 -5.01
N SER A 378 -31.14 7.15 -6.02
CA SER A 378 -31.86 6.75 -7.22
C SER A 378 -33.05 5.88 -6.87
N GLU A 379 -33.07 5.10 -5.80
CA GLU A 379 -34.22 4.26 -5.46
C GLU A 379 -35.33 4.99 -4.66
N ASN A 380 -35.11 6.22 -4.19
CA ASN A 380 -36.06 6.95 -3.35
C ASN A 380 -36.62 8.22 -4.03
N PRO A 381 -37.89 8.22 -4.49
CA PRO A 381 -38.49 9.36 -5.20
C PRO A 381 -38.45 10.69 -4.45
N LEU A 382 -38.48 10.67 -3.10
CA LEU A 382 -38.42 11.88 -2.29
C LEU A 382 -37.01 12.49 -2.34
N LEU A 383 -35.99 11.64 -2.22
CA LEU A 383 -34.59 12.09 -2.22
C LEU A 383 -34.14 12.57 -3.60
N ARG A 384 -34.67 11.98 -4.69
CA ARG A 384 -34.41 12.41 -6.07
C ARG A 384 -34.76 13.88 -6.33
N SER A 385 -35.70 14.45 -5.58
CA SER A 385 -36.14 15.84 -5.77
C SER A 385 -35.27 16.88 -5.05
N LEU A 386 -34.31 16.43 -4.23
CA LEU A 386 -33.44 17.31 -3.47
C LEU A 386 -32.23 17.77 -4.30
N PRO A 387 -31.75 19.01 -4.12
CA PRO A 387 -30.55 19.50 -4.80
C PRO A 387 -29.31 18.81 -4.22
N ILE A 388 -28.78 17.82 -4.93
CA ILE A 388 -27.68 16.94 -4.48
C ILE A 388 -26.42 17.75 -4.17
N GLU A 389 -26.14 18.77 -4.98
CA GLU A 389 -24.98 19.65 -4.82
C GLU A 389 -25.04 20.38 -3.48
N CYS A 390 -26.18 20.98 -3.14
CA CYS A 390 -26.36 21.68 -1.86
C CYS A 390 -26.23 20.73 -0.65
N ILE A 391 -26.70 19.48 -0.78
CA ILE A 391 -26.61 18.51 0.31
C ILE A 391 -25.17 18.00 0.46
N SER A 392 -24.48 17.76 -0.65
CA SER A 392 -23.07 17.41 -0.67
C SER A 392 -22.23 18.50 0.01
N ASP A 393 -22.45 19.77 -0.34
CA ASP A 393 -21.76 20.92 0.25
C ASP A 393 -22.03 21.04 1.77
N LEU A 394 -23.29 20.88 2.18
CA LEU A 394 -23.66 20.90 3.59
C LEU A 394 -22.99 19.75 4.36
N PHE A 395 -23.03 18.53 3.82
CA PHE A 395 -22.39 17.37 4.42
C PHE A 395 -20.89 17.58 4.57
N PHE A 396 -20.23 18.05 3.51
CA PHE A 396 -18.81 18.33 3.53
C PHE A 396 -18.44 19.44 4.53
N ALA A 397 -19.23 20.50 4.62
CA ALA A 397 -19.04 21.57 5.61
C ALA A 397 -19.20 21.05 7.05
N LEU A 398 -20.17 20.17 7.29
CA LEU A 398 -20.40 19.55 8.61
C LEU A 398 -19.24 18.62 8.98
N ILE A 399 -18.77 17.76 8.08
CA ILE A 399 -17.62 16.89 8.36
C ILE A 399 -16.36 17.73 8.56
N SER A 400 -16.09 18.69 7.68
CA SER A 400 -14.88 19.53 7.77
C SER A 400 -14.84 20.39 9.04
N SER A 401 -16.01 20.76 9.59
CA SER A 401 -16.09 21.48 10.87
C SER A 401 -16.02 20.56 12.09
N ALA A 402 -16.58 19.35 11.99
CA ALA A 402 -16.56 18.35 13.06
C ALA A 402 -15.22 17.58 13.15
N THR A 403 -14.44 17.55 12.07
CA THR A 403 -13.21 16.77 11.94
C THR A 403 -12.04 17.64 11.50
N ARG A 404 -10.82 17.29 11.94
CA ARG A 404 -9.60 18.04 11.58
C ARG A 404 -9.07 17.58 10.21
N LEU A 405 -9.88 17.71 9.17
CA LEU A 405 -9.47 17.30 7.82
C LEU A 405 -8.28 18.12 7.34
N THR A 406 -7.34 17.43 6.73
CA THR A 406 -6.22 18.01 5.98
C THR A 406 -6.31 17.53 4.54
N PHE A 407 -5.73 18.28 3.61
CA PHE A 407 -5.64 17.86 2.21
C PHE A 407 -4.20 17.44 1.90
N GLY A 408 -4.06 16.34 1.18
CA GLY A 408 -2.76 15.70 0.94
C GLY A 408 -2.30 14.80 2.09
N PHE A 409 -1.39 13.89 1.78
CA PHE A 409 -0.81 13.00 2.79
C PHE A 409 -0.08 13.79 3.87
N SER A 410 0.02 13.17 5.03
CA SER A 410 0.91 13.58 6.10
C SER A 410 2.15 12.69 6.17
N LEU A 411 3.30 13.27 6.48
CA LEU A 411 4.52 12.56 6.80
C LEU A 411 4.92 12.94 8.22
N TRP A 412 5.09 11.93 9.06
CA TRP A 412 5.46 12.07 10.47
C TRP A 412 6.81 11.40 10.72
N LYS A 413 7.49 11.83 11.77
CA LYS A 413 8.73 11.19 12.23
C LYS A 413 8.71 10.97 13.74
N SER A 414 9.37 9.93 14.20
CA SER A 414 9.51 9.61 15.62
C SER A 414 10.94 9.19 15.99
N PRO A 415 11.52 9.73 17.08
CA PRO A 415 12.84 9.34 17.53
C PRO A 415 12.82 8.03 18.31
N ASP A 416 11.67 7.55 18.77
CA ASP A 416 11.53 6.37 19.63
C ASP A 416 10.36 5.46 19.23
N GLY A 417 9.63 5.84 18.17
CA GLY A 417 8.44 5.16 17.69
C GLY A 417 7.24 5.31 18.61
N ILE A 418 7.25 6.25 19.56
CA ILE A 418 6.13 6.57 20.46
C ILE A 418 5.77 8.06 20.35
N HIS A 419 6.74 8.97 20.37
CA HIS A 419 6.51 10.40 20.26
C HIS A 419 6.65 10.85 18.80
N TRP A 420 5.60 11.45 18.24
CA TRP A 420 5.54 11.76 16.81
C TRP A 420 5.52 13.27 16.54
N PHE A 421 6.26 13.68 15.51
CA PHE A 421 6.38 15.06 15.07
C PHE A 421 6.06 15.15 13.58
N PRO A 422 5.28 16.15 13.14
CA PRO A 422 4.97 16.30 11.73
C PRO A 422 6.22 16.75 10.98
N VAL A 423 6.46 16.11 9.84
CA VAL A 423 7.36 16.63 8.79
C VAL A 423 6.54 17.51 7.86
N THR A 424 5.43 16.98 7.31
CA THR A 424 4.44 17.72 6.50
C THR A 424 3.05 17.20 6.80
N ILE A 425 2.03 18.04 6.62
CA ILE A 425 0.60 17.68 6.77
C ILE A 425 -0.24 18.12 5.55
N ASN A 426 0.42 18.48 4.44
CA ASN A 426 -0.22 19.06 3.26
C ASN A 426 0.35 18.53 1.93
N GLY A 427 0.74 17.24 1.88
CA GLY A 427 1.22 16.61 0.65
C GLY A 427 2.50 17.23 0.06
N LEU A 428 3.38 17.78 0.91
CA LEU A 428 4.57 18.58 0.54
C LEU A 428 4.21 19.86 -0.24
N GLY A 429 3.10 20.49 0.12
CA GLY A 429 2.61 21.72 -0.51
C GLY A 429 1.71 21.51 -1.72
N ASN A 430 1.48 20.26 -2.15
CA ASN A 430 0.44 19.92 -3.12
C ASN A 430 -0.68 19.12 -2.42
N PRO A 431 -1.90 19.68 -2.25
CA PRO A 431 -3.01 18.97 -1.63
C PRO A 431 -3.38 17.70 -2.41
N LYS A 432 -3.25 17.68 -3.75
CA LYS A 432 -3.61 16.51 -4.58
C LYS A 432 -2.67 15.31 -4.41
N ASN A 433 -1.50 15.51 -3.78
CA ASN A 433 -0.66 14.41 -3.31
C ASN A 433 -1.29 13.78 -2.07
N TYR A 434 -2.33 13.00 -2.27
CA TYR A 434 -3.14 12.41 -1.21
C TYR A 434 -2.47 11.21 -0.51
N GLY A 435 -1.35 10.69 -1.05
CA GLY A 435 -0.70 9.48 -0.55
C GLY A 435 0.82 9.54 -0.55
N CYS A 436 1.44 9.20 0.57
CA CYS A 436 2.86 8.86 0.65
C CYS A 436 3.04 7.39 0.25
N ARG A 437 3.31 7.12 -1.02
CA ARG A 437 3.23 5.76 -1.57
C ARG A 437 4.51 4.95 -1.39
N ASN A 438 5.68 5.59 -1.36
CA ASN A 438 6.96 4.90 -1.11
C ASN A 438 7.89 5.78 -0.28
N LEU A 439 8.64 5.13 0.61
CA LEU A 439 9.81 5.68 1.30
C LEU A 439 10.98 4.71 1.08
N PHE A 440 11.93 5.11 0.25
CA PHE A 440 13.07 4.27 -0.15
C PHE A 440 14.39 4.91 0.28
N VAL A 441 15.21 4.16 1.01
CA VAL A 441 16.55 4.61 1.42
C VAL A 441 17.56 3.94 0.51
N SER A 442 18.28 4.76 -0.26
CA SER A 442 19.37 4.29 -1.11
C SER A 442 20.64 3.94 -0.32
N GLU A 443 21.51 3.14 -0.93
CA GLU A 443 22.86 2.82 -0.49
C GLU A 443 23.72 4.07 -0.22
N LYS A 444 23.52 5.13 -1.01
CA LYS A 444 24.21 6.43 -0.82
C LYS A 444 23.63 7.25 0.34
N GLY A 445 22.65 6.71 1.08
CA GLY A 445 22.06 7.33 2.26
C GLY A 445 21.05 8.44 1.96
N ASN A 446 20.51 8.51 0.74
CA ASN A 446 19.41 9.42 0.40
C ASN A 446 18.05 8.75 0.61
N LEU A 447 17.09 9.48 1.18
CA LEU A 447 15.69 9.07 1.26
C LEU A 447 14.90 9.63 0.06
N TYR A 448 14.33 8.73 -0.73
CA TYR A 448 13.42 9.04 -1.83
C TYR A 448 11.98 8.82 -1.39
N LEU A 449 11.11 9.77 -1.75
CA LEU A 449 9.68 9.73 -1.47
C LEU A 449 8.90 9.68 -2.78
N GLY A 450 8.08 8.65 -2.94
CA GLY A 450 7.11 8.53 -4.04
C GLY A 450 5.71 8.91 -3.58
N THR A 451 4.98 9.66 -4.41
CA THR A 451 3.60 10.06 -4.12
C THR A 451 2.60 9.21 -4.89
N ALA A 452 1.36 9.25 -4.44
CA ALA A 452 0.21 8.94 -5.28
C ALA A 452 -0.61 10.22 -5.46
N ASN A 453 -1.11 10.46 -6.68
CA ASN A 453 -1.90 11.63 -7.06
C ASN A 453 -2.78 11.25 -8.29
N PRO A 454 -4.06 10.89 -8.08
CA PRO A 454 -4.93 10.44 -9.16
C PRO A 454 -5.42 11.56 -10.08
N PHE A 455 -5.17 12.82 -9.69
CA PHE A 455 -5.64 14.01 -10.41
C PHE A 455 -4.60 14.53 -11.39
N GLU A 456 -3.31 14.42 -11.04
CA GLU A 456 -2.23 15.11 -11.78
C GLU A 456 -1.05 14.20 -12.16
N GLY A 457 -0.97 12.96 -11.64
CA GLY A 457 0.15 12.03 -11.86
C GLY A 457 0.99 11.77 -10.62
#